data_AF-A0A3N9WLJ6-F1
#
_entry.id   AF-A0A3N9WLJ6-F1
#
_cell.length_a   1.000
_cell.length_b   1.000
_cell.length_c   1.000
_cell.angle_alpha   90.00
_cell.angle_beta   90.00
_cell.angle_gamma   90.00
#
_symmetry.space_group_name_H-M   'P 1'
#
loop_
_entity.id
_entity.type
_entity.pdbx_description
1 polymer ?
#
loop_
_entity_poly.entity_id
_entity_poly.type
_entity_poly.pdbx_seq_one_letter_code
_entity_poly.pdbx_strand_id
1 'polypeptide(L)' 'MNVRRGEQPPWIVSDELWAEIEPLLPPRPPRRHRFPGREPLDDRRVLCGILFVLHTAMP' A
#
# COMPACT_ATOMS: atom_id res chain seq x y z
N MET A 1 1.19 -5.11 -19.49
CA MET A 1 1.59 -3.72 -19.74
C MET A 1 3.03 -3.56 -19.27
N ASN A 2 3.94 -3.03 -20.09
CA ASN A 2 5.36 -2.91 -19.73
C ASN A 2 5.67 -1.52 -19.22
N VAL A 3 6.18 -1.45 -17.99
CA VAL A 3 6.80 -0.24 -17.42
C VAL A 3 8.11 0.00 -18.17
N ARG A 4 8.36 1.21 -18.69
CA ARG A 4 9.62 1.48 -19.39
C ARG A 4 10.77 1.53 -18.40
N ARG A 5 11.99 1.25 -18.86
CA ARG A 5 13.19 1.34 -18.04
C ARG A 5 13.37 2.78 -17.53
N GLY A 6 13.36 2.96 -16.21
CA GLY A 6 13.45 4.28 -15.57
C GLY A 6 12.11 4.91 -15.21
N GLU A 7 10.99 4.35 -15.67
CA GLU A 7 9.66 4.73 -15.18
C GLU A 7 9.36 3.94 -13.90
N GLN A 8 8.84 4.63 -12.90
CA GLN A 8 8.35 4.00 -11.69
C GLN A 8 7.13 3.13 -12.04
N PRO A 9 7.03 1.89 -11.54
CA PRO A 9 5.87 1.05 -11.82
C PRO A 9 4.57 1.74 -11.37
N PRO A 10 3.47 1.57 -12.11
CA PRO A 10 2.23 2.32 -11.89
C PRO A 10 1.55 2.02 -10.56
N TRP A 11 1.94 0.93 -9.89
CA TRP A 11 1.44 0.55 -8.56
C TRP A 11 2.27 1.11 -7.41
N ILE A 12 3.39 1.79 -7.66
CA ILE A 12 4.14 2.46 -6.58
C ILE A 12 3.55 3.86 -6.38
N VAL A 13 2.92 4.06 -5.22
CA VAL A 13 2.32 5.34 -4.81
C VAL A 13 3.44 6.36 -4.54
N SER A 14 3.40 7.54 -5.14
CA SER A 14 4.35 8.63 -4.89
C SER A 14 4.14 9.27 -3.52
N ASP A 15 5.13 10.04 -3.02
CA ASP A 15 5.02 10.74 -1.73
C ASP A 15 3.90 11.78 -1.75
N GLU A 16 3.77 12.53 -2.84
CA GLU A 16 2.74 13.54 -3.05
C GLU A 16 1.34 12.94 -3.00
N LEU A 17 1.11 11.85 -3.73
CA LEU A 17 -0.18 11.16 -3.72
C LEU A 17 -0.45 10.52 -2.35
N TRP A 18 0.58 9.99 -1.70
CA TRP A 18 0.43 9.44 -0.36
C TRP A 18 0.01 10.51 0.66
N ALA A 19 0.58 11.71 0.58
CA ALA A 19 0.23 12.83 1.46
C ALA A 19 -1.24 13.25 1.33
N GLU A 20 -1.86 13.03 0.16
CA GLU A 20 -3.30 13.26 -0.05
C GLU A 20 -4.17 12.11 0.48
N ILE A 21 -3.70 10.86 0.35
CA ILE A 21 -4.47 9.65 0.71
C ILE A 21 -4.42 9.37 2.22
N GLU A 22 -3.24 9.46 2.84
CA GLU A 22 -3.01 9.06 4.24
C GLU A 22 -4.01 9.70 5.22
N PRO A 23 -4.32 11.02 5.15
CA PRO A 23 -5.25 11.65 6.08
C PRO A 23 -6.71 11.16 5.95
N LEU A 24 -7.05 10.53 4.82
CA LEU A 24 -8.38 9.99 4.55
C LEU A 24 -8.59 8.62 5.18
N LEU A 25 -7.51 7.93 5.57
CA LEU A 25 -7.58 6.63 6.20
C LEU A 25 -8.03 6.77 7.66
N PRO A 26 -8.92 5.89 8.15
CA PRO A 26 -9.27 5.87 9.55
C PRO A 26 -8.03 5.54 10.40
N PRO A 27 -7.94 6.05 11.63
CA PRO A 27 -6.84 5.69 12.53
C PRO A 27 -6.82 4.18 12.77
N ARG A 28 -5.61 3.61 12.80
CA ARG A 28 -5.45 2.18 13.05
C ARG A 28 -6.00 1.82 14.43
N PRO A 29 -6.81 0.75 14.55
CA PRO A 29 -7.28 0.29 15.85
C PRO A 29 -6.10 -0.16 16.72
N PRO A 30 -6.21 -0.01 18.05
CA PRO A 30 -5.15 -0.41 18.96
C PRO A 30 -4.87 -1.91 18.83
N ARG A 31 -3.59 -2.25 18.80
CA ARG A 31 -3.16 -3.65 18.69
C ARG A 31 -3.58 -4.41 19.94
N ARG A 32 -4.02 -5.67 19.77
CA ARG A 32 -4.33 -6.54 20.90
C ARG A 32 -3.09 -6.72 21.77
N HIS A 33 -3.25 -6.58 23.08
CA HIS A 33 -2.13 -6.76 24.02
C HIS A 33 -1.71 -8.23 24.12
N ARG A 34 -2.67 -9.16 24.19
CA ARG A 34 -2.40 -10.60 24.29
C ARG A 34 -2.61 -11.27 22.92
N PHE A 35 -1.62 -12.07 22.50
CA PHE A 35 -1.60 -12.75 21.20
C PHE A 35 -1.81 -11.80 20.01
N PRO A 36 -0.92 -10.81 19.81
CA PRO A 36 -1.10 -9.74 18.81
C PRO A 36 -1.06 -10.23 17.35
N GLY A 37 -0.67 -11.47 17.08
CA GLY A 37 -0.46 -11.97 15.72
C GLY A 37 0.74 -11.30 15.03
N ARG A 38 0.75 -11.31 13.70
CA ARG A 38 1.79 -10.66 12.90
C ARG A 38 1.61 -9.15 12.91
N GLU A 39 2.72 -8.43 13.01
CA GLU A 39 2.70 -6.97 12.91
C GLU A 39 2.20 -6.51 11.53
N PRO A 40 1.23 -5.58 11.48
CA PRO A 40 0.77 -5.02 10.21
C PRO A 40 1.90 -4.32 9.46
N LEU A 41 1.88 -4.43 8.14
CA LEU A 41 2.74 -3.63 7.28
C LEU A 41 2.31 -2.16 7.30
N ASP A 42 3.20 -1.29 6.86
CA ASP A 42 2.89 0.11 6.54
C ASP A 42 1.75 0.23 5.50
N ASP A 43 0.83 1.19 5.69
CA ASP A 43 -0.39 1.29 4.89
C ASP A 43 -0.09 1.60 3.42
N ARG A 44 0.90 2.46 3.14
CA ARG A 44 1.33 2.77 1.78
C ARG A 44 1.85 1.53 1.07
N ARG A 45 2.65 0.71 1.78
CA ARG A 45 3.13 -0.55 1.22
C ARG A 45 2.01 -1.54 0.91
N VAL A 46 0.97 -1.60 1.76
CA VAL A 46 -0.21 -2.44 1.50
C VAL A 46 -0.95 -1.93 0.27
N LEU A 47 -1.15 -0.61 0.16
CA LEU A 47 -1.79 0.01 -1.01
C LEU A 47 -1.02 -0.29 -2.31
N CYS A 48 0.31 -0.17 -2.30
CA CYS A 48 1.13 -0.55 -3.46
C CYS A 48 0.92 -2.02 -3.87
N GLY A 49 0.80 -2.93 -2.90
CA GLY A 49 0.50 -4.35 -3.15
C GLY A 49 -0.89 -4.58 -3.74
N ILE A 50 -1.91 -3.89 -3.23
CA ILE A 50 -3.28 -3.94 -3.77
C ILE A 50 -3.28 -3.46 -5.23
N LEU A 51 -2.68 -2.30 -5.50
CA LEU A 51 -2.58 -1.74 -6.85
C LEU A 51 -1.81 -2.66 -7.78
N PHE A 52 -0.76 -3.34 -7.31
CA PHE A 52 -0.03 -4.31 -8.09
C PHE A 52 -0.93 -5.47 -8.53
N VAL A 53 -1.69 -6.09 -7.61
CA VAL A 53 -2.60 -7.20 -7.93
C VAL A 53 -3.66 -6.73 -8.94
N LEU A 54 -4.28 -5.58 -8.70
CA LEU A 54 -5.28 -5.01 -9.60
C LEU A 54 -4.71 -4.68 -10.99
N HIS A 55 -3.48 -4.17 -11.06
CA HIS A 55 -2.83 -3.79 -12.31
C HIS A 55 -2.37 -5.00 -13.13
N THR A 56 -1.93 -6.06 -12.46
CA THR A 56 -1.37 -7.25 -13.11
C THR A 56 -2.40 -8.35 -13.36
N ALA A 57 -3.59 -8.25 -12.77
CA ALA A 57 -4.63 -9.28 -12.78
C ALA A 57 -4.11 -10.66 -12.31
N MET A 58 -3.14 -10.65 -11.39
CA MET A 58 -2.62 -11.88 -10.78
C MET A 58 -3.67 -12.48 -9.83
N PRO A 59 -3.95 -13.79 -9.91
CA PRO A 59 -4.83 -14.48 -8.96
C PRO A 59 -4.20 -14.60 -7.57
#